data_AF-A0A538AVL3-F1
#
_entry.id   AF-A0A538AVL3-F1
#
_cell.length_a   1.000
_cell.length_b   1.000
_cell.length_c   1.000
_cell.angle_alpha   90.00
_cell.angle_beta   90.00
_cell.angle_gamma   90.00
#
_symmetry.space_group_name_H-M   'P 1'
#
loop_
_entity.id
_entity.type
_entity.pdbx_description
1 polymer ?
#
loop_
_entity_poly.entity_id
_entity_poly.type
_entity_poly.pdbx_seq_one_letter_code
_entity_poly.pdbx_strand_id
1 'polypeptide(L)'
;RYTPHFDRITPTAPIPLTDIGDAVAEIERVGAGGFRAVLLPAYAPMPYWASELEPVWAAARAAGTHVFFHCATGGVKVGDAESPALKQVRAMADELNLPMDAHLAAKRMRTQAVMNTINPQQIIVDLIAGGVPERYPEL
;
A
#
# COMPACT_ATOMS: atom_id res chain seq x y z
N ARG A 1 -24.08 -3.15 -12.44
CA ARG A 1 -24.36 -1.73 -12.06
C ARG A 1 -23.29 -0.76 -12.58
N TYR A 2 -21.99 -1.11 -12.56
CA TYR A 2 -20.91 -0.19 -12.99
C TYR A 2 -20.37 -0.42 -14.41
N THR A 3 -20.73 -1.51 -15.07
CA THR A 3 -20.24 -1.90 -16.42
C THR A 3 -20.30 -0.78 -17.47
N PRO A 4 -21.37 0.06 -17.54
CA PRO A 4 -21.41 1.17 -18.49
C PRO A 4 -20.41 2.32 -18.22
N HIS A 5 -19.63 2.25 -17.14
CA HIS A 5 -18.70 3.31 -16.72
C HIS A 5 -17.27 2.78 -16.49
N PHE A 6 -16.95 1.58 -16.97
CA PHE A 6 -15.65 0.97 -16.74
C PHE A 6 -14.50 1.77 -17.36
N ASP A 7 -14.76 2.54 -18.42
CA ASP A 7 -13.82 3.49 -19.02
C ASP A 7 -13.38 4.60 -18.05
N ARG A 8 -14.16 4.87 -16.99
CA ARG A 8 -13.89 5.90 -15.97
C ARG A 8 -13.31 5.33 -14.68
N ILE A 9 -13.14 4.01 -14.58
CA ILE A 9 -12.66 3.34 -13.37
C ILE A 9 -11.27 2.77 -13.65
N THR A 10 -10.28 3.20 -12.89
CA THR A 10 -8.92 2.64 -12.94
C THR A 10 -8.63 1.97 -11.60
N PRO A 11 -8.88 0.66 -11.47
CA PRO A 11 -8.59 -0.05 -10.24
C PRO A 11 -7.08 -0.24 -10.07
N THR A 12 -6.63 -0.29 -8.82
CA THR A 12 -5.30 -0.77 -8.47
C THR A 12 -5.36 -2.25 -8.12
N ALA A 13 -4.31 -3.00 -8.45
CA ALA A 13 -4.19 -4.41 -8.06
C ALA A 13 -3.30 -4.55 -6.81
N PRO A 14 -3.79 -5.10 -5.68
CA PRO A 14 -2.96 -5.40 -4.52
C PRO A 14 -1.92 -6.49 -4.83
N ILE A 15 -0.67 -6.26 -4.46
CA ILE A 15 0.43 -7.21 -4.74
C ILE A 15 0.89 -7.91 -3.44
N PRO A 16 0.99 -9.25 -3.43
CA PRO A 16 1.37 -10.01 -2.24
C PRO A 16 2.90 -10.02 -2.04
N LEU A 17 3.45 -9.07 -1.29
CA LEU A 17 4.91 -9.00 -1.04
C LEU A 17 5.47 -10.08 -0.09
N THR A 18 4.66 -11.04 0.35
CA THR A 18 5.13 -12.15 1.21
C THR A 18 5.90 -13.21 0.44
N ASP A 19 5.69 -13.31 -0.87
CA ASP A 19 6.46 -14.13 -1.80
C ASP A 19 6.79 -13.28 -3.03
N ILE A 20 8.09 -13.15 -3.34
CA ILE A 20 8.54 -12.26 -4.42
C ILE A 20 8.19 -12.82 -5.80
N GLY A 21 8.17 -14.15 -5.96
CA GLY A 21 7.78 -14.80 -7.21
C GLY A 21 6.30 -14.55 -7.51
N ASP A 22 5.44 -14.74 -6.52
CA ASP A 22 4.01 -14.44 -6.64
C ASP A 22 3.75 -12.96 -6.91
N ALA A 23 4.50 -12.07 -6.24
CA ALA A 23 4.41 -10.63 -6.46
C ALA A 23 4.72 -10.25 -7.91
N VAL A 24 5.81 -10.77 -8.48
CA VAL A 24 6.21 -10.53 -9.87
C VAL A 24 5.17 -11.09 -10.84
N ALA A 25 4.76 -12.34 -10.65
CA ALA A 25 3.76 -12.98 -11.51
C ALA A 25 2.42 -12.22 -11.51
N GLU A 26 2.01 -11.69 -10.35
CA GLU A 26 0.78 -10.92 -10.26
C GLU A 26 0.91 -9.56 -10.98
N ILE A 27 2.05 -8.86 -10.84
CA ILE A 27 2.31 -7.61 -11.57
C ILE A 27 2.24 -7.84 -13.09
N GLU A 28 2.90 -8.88 -13.58
CA GLU A 28 2.88 -9.24 -14.99
C GLU A 28 1.46 -9.56 -15.47
N ARG A 29 0.72 -10.36 -14.70
CA ARG A 29 -0.67 -10.74 -15.00
C ARG A 29 -1.58 -9.52 -15.09
N VAL A 30 -1.50 -8.59 -14.15
CA VAL A 30 -2.38 -7.41 -14.13
C VAL A 30 -1.97 -6.38 -15.17
N GLY A 31 -0.67 -6.20 -15.42
CA GLY A 31 -0.16 -5.39 -16.52
C GLY A 31 -0.66 -5.88 -17.88
N ALA A 32 -0.55 -7.18 -18.15
CA ALA A 32 -1.11 -7.81 -19.35
C ALA A 32 -2.65 -7.69 -19.43
N GLY A 33 -3.31 -7.63 -18.27
CA GLY A 33 -4.76 -7.38 -18.14
C GLY A 33 -5.18 -5.92 -18.30
N GLY A 34 -4.25 -4.99 -18.56
CA GLY A 34 -4.53 -3.57 -18.79
C GLY A 34 -4.66 -2.72 -17.53
N PHE A 35 -4.26 -3.24 -16.36
CA PHE A 35 -4.14 -2.41 -15.16
C PHE A 35 -3.02 -1.40 -15.34
N ARG A 36 -3.26 -0.17 -14.88
CA ARG A 36 -2.28 0.93 -14.96
C ARG A 36 -1.50 1.15 -13.67
N ALA A 37 -1.92 0.48 -12.60
CA ALA A 37 -1.39 0.70 -11.28
C ALA A 37 -1.49 -0.54 -10.40
N VAL A 38 -0.45 -0.74 -9.60
CA VAL A 38 -0.35 -1.78 -8.58
C VAL A 38 -0.30 -1.13 -7.21
N LEU A 39 -0.76 -1.86 -6.20
CA LEU A 39 -0.85 -1.37 -4.82
C LEU A 39 0.03 -2.22 -3.91
N LEU A 40 1.05 -1.57 -3.33
CA LEU A 40 1.92 -2.15 -2.32
C LEU A 40 1.47 -1.72 -0.91
N PRO A 41 1.67 -2.59 0.11
CA PRO A 41 1.20 -2.33 1.46
C PRO A 41 1.94 -1.18 2.17
N ALA A 42 1.26 -0.40 3.00
CA ALA A 42 1.90 0.57 3.89
C ALA A 42 2.89 -0.09 4.88
N TYR A 43 2.55 -1.29 5.35
CA TYR A 43 3.38 -2.11 6.22
C TYR A 43 3.85 -3.36 5.46
N ALA A 44 5.01 -3.23 4.81
CA ALA A 44 5.65 -4.30 4.06
C ALA A 44 6.31 -5.35 4.98
N PRO A 45 6.46 -6.61 4.50
CA PRO A 45 7.17 -7.65 5.25
C PRO A 45 8.69 -7.42 5.35
N MET A 46 9.22 -6.49 4.54
CA MET A 46 10.63 -6.07 4.52
C MET A 46 10.72 -4.61 4.08
N PRO A 47 11.84 -3.91 4.36
CA PRO A 47 12.01 -2.52 3.93
C PRO A 47 11.97 -2.37 2.41
N TYR A 48 11.40 -1.27 1.90
CA TYR A 48 11.21 -1.07 0.46
C TYR A 48 12.51 -0.88 -0.34
N TRP A 49 13.61 -0.55 0.33
CA TRP A 49 14.93 -0.46 -0.27
C TRP A 49 15.67 -1.80 -0.36
N ALA A 50 15.11 -2.88 0.20
CA ALA A 50 15.74 -4.19 0.23
C ALA A 50 15.97 -4.72 -1.20
N SER A 51 17.14 -5.32 -1.42
CA SER A 51 17.53 -5.86 -2.73
C SER A 51 16.61 -6.98 -3.23
N GLU A 52 15.95 -7.67 -2.31
CA GLU A 52 14.99 -8.73 -2.56
C GLU A 52 13.75 -8.22 -3.31
N LEU A 53 13.48 -6.92 -3.27
CA LEU A 53 12.39 -6.27 -3.99
C LEU A 53 12.80 -5.76 -5.39
N GLU A 54 14.07 -5.87 -5.78
CA GLU A 54 14.51 -5.49 -7.14
C GLU A 54 13.68 -6.14 -8.27
N PRO A 55 13.35 -7.44 -8.20
CA PRO A 55 12.47 -8.06 -9.21
C PRO A 55 11.08 -7.43 -9.27
N VAL A 56 10.54 -6.97 -8.13
CA VAL A 56 9.21 -6.32 -8.05
C VAL A 56 9.25 -4.97 -8.78
N TRP A 57 10.29 -4.16 -8.53
CA TRP A 57 10.49 -2.90 -9.22
C TRP A 57 10.70 -3.10 -10.72
N ALA A 58 11.49 -4.10 -11.11
CA ALA A 58 11.71 -4.44 -12.52
C ALA A 58 10.42 -4.87 -13.22
N ALA A 59 9.61 -5.71 -12.57
CA ALA A 59 8.32 -6.15 -13.10
C ALA A 59 7.36 -4.96 -13.28
N ALA A 60 7.25 -4.08 -12.28
CA ALA A 60 6.38 -2.91 -12.36
C ALA A 60 6.78 -1.98 -13.52
N ARG A 61 8.08 -1.75 -13.71
CA ARG A 61 8.62 -0.95 -14.81
C ARG A 61 8.32 -1.60 -16.15
N ALA A 62 8.63 -2.89 -16.30
CA ALA A 62 8.42 -3.64 -17.54
C ALA A 62 6.93 -3.71 -17.94
N ALA A 63 6.04 -3.84 -16.95
CA ALA A 63 4.59 -3.84 -17.15
C ALA A 63 4.01 -2.44 -17.41
N GLY A 64 4.79 -1.37 -17.22
CA GLY A 64 4.31 0.01 -17.33
C GLY A 64 3.28 0.38 -16.26
N THR A 65 3.31 -0.28 -15.11
CA THR A 65 2.36 -0.03 -14.02
C THR A 65 2.94 0.95 -13.00
N HIS A 66 2.15 1.94 -12.59
CA HIS A 66 2.50 2.81 -11.48
C HIS A 66 2.40 2.10 -10.13
N VAL A 67 3.35 2.36 -9.24
CA VAL A 67 3.34 1.83 -7.88
C VAL A 67 2.63 2.81 -6.95
N PHE A 68 1.54 2.36 -6.33
CA PHE A 68 0.82 3.09 -5.29
C PHE A 68 1.03 2.45 -3.92
N PHE A 69 0.99 3.27 -2.88
CA PHE A 69 0.96 2.83 -1.49
C PHE A 69 -0.32 3.38 -0.84
N HIS A 70 -1.05 2.54 -0.12
CA HIS A 70 -2.25 2.98 0.59
C HIS A 70 -2.05 2.83 2.10
N CYS A 71 -2.38 3.88 2.84
CA CYS A 71 -2.29 3.90 4.31
C CYS A 71 -3.08 2.75 4.95
N ALA A 72 -2.66 2.30 6.13
CA ALA A 72 -3.35 1.26 6.90
C ALA A 72 -3.55 -0.07 6.13
N THR A 73 -2.58 -0.47 5.30
CA THR A 73 -2.56 -1.75 4.58
C THR A 73 -1.31 -2.56 4.92
N GLY A 74 -1.40 -3.89 4.85
CA GLY A 74 -0.29 -4.79 5.20
C GLY A 74 -0.18 -5.09 6.69
N GLY A 75 1.03 -5.47 7.13
CA GLY A 75 1.29 -5.80 8.54
C GLY A 75 0.59 -7.09 8.99
N VAL A 76 0.25 -7.98 8.05
CA VAL A 76 -0.19 -9.35 8.35
C VAL A 76 0.79 -10.26 7.62
N LYS A 77 1.55 -11.05 8.34
CA LYS A 77 2.20 -12.24 7.77
C LYS A 77 1.29 -13.44 8.08
N VAL A 78 1.07 -14.32 7.11
CA VAL A 78 0.32 -15.57 7.37
C VAL A 78 1.04 -16.31 8.50
N GLY A 79 0.36 -16.44 9.65
CA GLY A 79 0.91 -17.06 10.87
C GLY A 79 1.19 -16.12 12.04
N ASP A 80 1.17 -14.79 11.85
CA ASP A 80 1.24 -13.83 12.95
C ASP A 80 -0.15 -13.55 13.52
N ALA A 81 -0.30 -13.70 14.85
CA ALA A 81 -1.56 -13.46 15.55
C ALA A 81 -1.95 -11.97 15.58
N GLU A 82 -1.00 -11.06 15.36
CA GLU A 82 -1.16 -9.64 15.61
C GLU A 82 -0.80 -8.83 14.37
N SER A 83 -1.76 -8.05 13.85
CA SER A 83 -1.54 -7.15 12.72
C SER A 83 -1.66 -5.68 13.13
N PRO A 84 -0.63 -4.84 12.91
CA PRO A 84 -0.71 -3.40 13.18
C PRO A 84 -1.86 -2.72 12.42
N ALA A 85 -2.06 -3.06 11.15
CA ALA A 85 -3.17 -2.51 10.35
C ALA A 85 -4.53 -2.96 10.90
N LEU A 86 -4.68 -4.25 11.25
CA LEU A 86 -5.94 -4.76 11.81
C LEU A 86 -6.28 -4.11 13.15
N LYS A 87 -5.28 -3.90 14.03
CA LYS A 87 -5.45 -3.17 15.29
C LYS A 87 -5.96 -1.75 15.06
N GLN A 88 -5.38 -1.05 14.08
CA GLN A 88 -5.79 0.30 13.72
C GLN A 88 -7.23 0.33 13.19
N VAL A 89 -7.59 -0.58 12.28
CA VAL A 89 -8.95 -0.68 11.72
C VAL A 89 -9.97 -1.01 12.81
N ARG A 90 -9.64 -1.94 13.72
CA ARG A 90 -10.52 -2.31 14.84
C ARG A 90 -10.75 -1.13 15.80
N ALA A 91 -9.67 -0.43 16.18
CA ALA A 91 -9.78 0.75 17.02
C ALA A 91 -10.65 1.85 16.36
N MET A 92 -10.52 2.04 15.04
CA MET A 92 -11.41 2.94 14.30
C MET A 92 -12.86 2.46 14.33
N ALA A 93 -13.11 1.17 14.13
CA ALA A 93 -14.45 0.60 14.11
C ALA A 93 -15.18 0.75 15.45
N ASP A 94 -14.48 0.49 16.57
CA ASP A 94 -15.02 0.66 17.92
C ASP A 94 -15.47 2.12 18.18
N GLU A 95 -14.79 3.08 17.54
CA GLU A 95 -15.12 4.50 17.68
C GLU A 95 -16.26 4.97 16.76
N LEU A 96 -16.56 4.28 15.66
CA LEU A 96 -17.49 4.75 14.62
C LEU A 96 -18.90 5.02 15.16
N ASN A 97 -19.35 4.23 16.13
CA ASN A 97 -20.70 4.28 16.68
C ASN A 97 -20.81 5.09 17.99
N LEU A 98 -19.71 5.70 18.45
CA LEU A 98 -19.75 6.55 19.64
C LEU A 98 -20.39 7.91 19.31
N PRO A 99 -21.15 8.51 20.24
CA PRO A 99 -21.61 9.89 20.09
C PRO A 99 -20.42 10.83 19.84
N MET A 100 -20.55 11.72 18.87
CA MET A 100 -19.50 12.68 18.56
C MET A 100 -19.45 13.78 19.62
N ASP A 101 -18.34 13.87 20.34
CA ASP A 101 -18.01 14.98 21.24
C ASP A 101 -16.72 15.68 20.82
N ALA A 102 -16.38 16.79 21.49
CA ALA A 102 -15.19 17.57 21.17
C ALA A 102 -13.88 16.78 21.34
N HIS A 103 -13.83 15.86 22.31
CA HIS A 103 -12.65 15.04 22.57
C HIS A 103 -12.44 14.01 21.46
N LEU A 104 -13.49 13.29 21.05
CA LEU A 104 -13.45 12.33 19.97
C LEU A 104 -13.16 13.01 18.62
N ALA A 105 -13.74 14.18 18.37
CA ALA A 105 -13.44 14.97 17.18
C ALA A 105 -11.96 15.37 17.13
N ALA A 106 -11.41 15.92 18.23
CA ALA A 106 -9.99 16.27 18.32
C ALA A 106 -9.07 15.05 18.17
N LYS A 107 -9.43 13.92 18.80
CA LYS A 107 -8.70 12.65 18.69
C LYS A 107 -8.66 12.17 17.23
N ARG A 108 -9.81 12.09 16.56
CA ARG A 108 -9.89 11.66 15.15
C ARG A 108 -9.09 12.58 14.24
N MET A 109 -9.18 13.89 14.43
CA MET A 109 -8.39 14.84 13.64
C MET A 109 -6.89 14.65 13.84
N ARG A 110 -6.42 14.52 15.08
CA ARG A 110 -5.00 14.25 15.36
C ARG A 110 -4.56 12.92 14.74
N THR A 111 -5.36 11.87 14.88
CA THR A 111 -5.05 10.55 14.29
C THR A 111 -4.93 10.64 12.77
N GLN A 112 -5.92 11.24 12.08
CA GLN A 112 -5.94 11.28 10.61
C GLN A 112 -4.93 12.26 10.03
N ALA A 113 -4.78 13.45 10.62
CA ALA A 113 -3.92 14.51 10.07
C ALA A 113 -2.44 14.37 10.48
N VAL A 114 -2.16 13.79 11.66
CA VAL A 114 -0.80 13.71 12.21
C VAL A 114 -0.28 12.29 12.23
N MET A 115 -1.00 11.35 12.86
CA MET A 115 -0.45 10.01 13.06
C MET A 115 -0.45 9.17 11.78
N ASN A 116 -1.53 9.24 11.00
CA ASN A 116 -1.69 8.44 9.78
C ASN A 116 -0.76 8.88 8.64
N THR A 117 -0.13 10.06 8.75
CA THR A 117 0.82 10.58 7.76
C THR A 117 2.26 10.09 7.98
N ILE A 118 2.57 9.56 9.17
CA ILE A 118 3.92 9.12 9.54
C ILE A 118 4.40 7.98 8.62
N ASN A 119 3.59 6.93 8.45
CA ASN A 119 4.01 5.77 7.66
C ASN A 119 4.24 6.10 6.17
N PRO A 120 3.36 6.84 5.48
CA PRO A 120 3.65 7.31 4.12
C PRO A 120 4.93 8.13 4.01
N GLN A 121 5.22 9.00 4.98
CA GLN A 121 6.46 9.78 5.00
C GLN A 121 7.68 8.86 5.14
N GLN A 122 7.62 7.85 6.00
CA GLN A 122 8.68 6.85 6.15
C GLN A 122 8.92 6.08 4.85
N ILE A 123 7.87 5.64 4.16
CA ILE A 123 8.00 4.95 2.86
C ILE A 123 8.73 5.83 1.84
N ILE A 124 8.36 7.11 1.74
CA ILE A 124 9.02 8.04 0.82
C ILE A 124 10.50 8.23 1.19
N VAL A 125 10.81 8.40 2.48
CA VAL A 125 12.19 8.52 2.95
C VAL A 125 13.00 7.27 2.62
N ASP A 126 12.44 6.09 2.87
CA ASP A 126 13.09 4.80 2.62
C ASP A 126 13.35 4.56 1.14
N LEU A 127 12.40 4.87 0.26
CA LEU A 127 12.54 4.73 -1.19
C LEU A 127 13.63 5.65 -1.73
N ILE A 128 13.60 6.93 -1.36
CA ILE A 128 14.57 7.93 -1.84
C ILE A 128 15.96 7.62 -1.28
N ALA A 129 16.10 7.48 0.04
CA ALA A 129 17.39 7.21 0.66
C ALA A 129 17.98 5.85 0.25
N GLY A 130 17.11 4.87 -0.02
CA GLY A 130 17.47 3.55 -0.52
C GLY A 130 17.85 3.50 -1.99
N GLY A 131 17.77 4.62 -2.72
CA GLY A 131 18.21 4.73 -4.10
C GLY A 131 17.27 4.09 -5.13
N VAL A 132 16.01 3.80 -4.77
CA VAL A 132 15.06 3.11 -5.66
C VAL A 132 14.77 3.95 -6.91
N PRO A 133 14.44 5.25 -6.80
CA PRO A 133 14.24 6.10 -7.98
C PRO A 133 15.49 6.24 -8.86
N GLU A 134 16.70 6.17 -8.30
CA GLU A 134 17.94 6.24 -9.07
C GLU A 134 18.15 4.98 -9.92
N ARG A 135 17.75 3.81 -9.42
CA ARG A 135 17.80 2.54 -10.17
C ARG A 135 16.61 2.39 -11.15
N TYR A 136 15.47 2.98 -10.80
CA TYR A 136 14.21 2.91 -11.55
C TYR A 136 13.63 4.32 -11.78
N PRO A 137 14.30 5.19 -12.58
CA PRO A 137 13.90 6.59 -12.75
C PRO A 137 12.58 6.80 -13.50
N GLU A 138 12.04 5.73 -14.08
CA GLU A 138 10.79 5.72 -14.86
C GLU A 138 9.58 5.28 -14.02
N LEU A 139 9.80 4.81 -12.79
CA LEU A 139 8.73 4.37 -11.87
C LEU A 139 8.09 5.54 -11.10
#